data_AF-A0A946VE78-F1
#
_entry.id   AF-A0A946VE78-F1
#
_cell.length_a   1.000
_cell.length_b   1.000
_cell.length_c   1.000
_cell.angle_alpha   90.00
_cell.angle_beta   90.00
_cell.angle_gamma   90.00
#
_symmetry.space_group_name_H-M   'P 1'
#
loop_
_entity.id
_entity.type
_entity.pdbx_description
1 polymer ?
#
loop_
_entity_poly.entity_id
_entity_poly.type
_entity_poly.pdbx_seq_one_letter_code
_entity_poly.pdbx_strand_id
1 'polypeptide(L)'
;AWLADLDIALAAWPQPAGSQLLLASLGVACLFLPRGMPGRWAGVLLLLPMLLATHVQPAPNAVRVSLLDVGQGLAAVIRTARHTLVYDTGPAFGSHFDTGSAVLVPYLRSQGITHVDRLVISHGDNDHIGGARSLLAAYPADEVLSSVPFAYDGHEASACQRGMQWSWDGVMFTLMHPQAGDGHSGNDASCVLRISVAGGLRLLLTGDIERAGEHDLLVHYGDELKSSVLVVPHHGSRTSSSARFIAAVNPDLALVPAGHRNRYRFPRPEVMARYKENGSHVLETGKTGAISVILRPHALRPEVNRFRQSWPRLWRRPE
;
A
#
# COMPACT_ATOMS: atom_id res chain seq x y z
N ALA A 1 15.81 -13.66 -25.44
CA ALA A 1 15.81 -12.58 -26.44
C ALA A 1 16.69 -11.48 -25.88
N TRP A 2 17.95 -11.38 -26.30
CA TRP A 2 18.99 -10.62 -25.59
C TRP A 2 18.65 -9.13 -25.37
N LEU A 3 17.90 -8.52 -26.29
CA LEU A 3 17.44 -7.13 -26.14
C LEU A 3 16.41 -6.93 -25.00
N ALA A 4 15.69 -7.98 -24.59
CA ALA A 4 14.73 -7.90 -23.48
C ALA A 4 15.41 -8.03 -22.10
N ASP A 5 16.67 -8.50 -22.08
CA ASP A 5 17.45 -8.73 -20.85
C ASP A 5 18.34 -7.52 -20.49
N LEU A 6 18.30 -6.43 -21.28
CA LEU A 6 18.99 -5.19 -20.96
C LEU A 6 18.19 -4.41 -19.90
N ASP A 7 18.85 -3.80 -18.91
CA ASP A 7 18.20 -2.96 -17.89
C ASP A 7 17.42 -1.77 -18.50
N ILE A 8 17.80 -1.35 -19.71
CA ILE A 8 17.14 -0.30 -20.50
C ILE A 8 16.02 -0.82 -21.42
N ALA A 9 15.85 -2.14 -21.53
CA ALA A 9 14.82 -2.75 -22.37
C ALA A 9 13.41 -2.36 -21.92
N LEU A 10 13.26 -2.05 -20.63
CA LEU A 10 12.02 -1.63 -20.02
C LEU A 10 12.26 -0.45 -19.08
N ALA A 11 12.28 0.75 -19.63
CA ALA A 11 12.29 1.96 -18.83
C ALA A 11 10.86 2.34 -18.42
N ALA A 12 10.60 2.32 -17.11
CA ALA A 12 9.32 2.72 -16.55
C ALA A 12 9.30 4.23 -16.31
N TRP A 13 8.51 4.97 -17.10
CA TRP A 13 8.25 6.38 -16.85
C TRP A 13 6.98 6.59 -16.03
N PRO A 14 6.94 7.67 -15.24
CA PRO A 14 5.73 8.16 -14.61
C PRO A 14 4.55 8.27 -15.56
N GLN A 15 3.34 8.01 -15.05
CA GLN A 15 2.12 8.31 -15.82
C GLN A 15 2.10 9.80 -16.18
N PRO A 16 2.09 10.16 -17.48
CA PRO A 16 2.14 11.56 -17.89
C PRO A 16 0.84 12.29 -17.56
N ALA A 17 0.96 13.56 -17.20
CA ALA A 17 -0.17 14.48 -17.08
C ALA A 17 -0.85 14.69 -18.44
N GLY A 18 -2.13 15.04 -18.43
CA GLY A 18 -2.90 15.29 -19.65
C GLY A 18 -2.30 16.38 -20.55
N SER A 19 -1.69 17.41 -19.96
CA SER A 19 -0.97 18.45 -20.70
C SER A 19 0.25 17.90 -21.45
N GLN A 20 1.00 16.98 -20.82
CA GLN A 20 2.16 16.36 -21.46
C GLN A 20 1.72 15.43 -22.60
N LEU A 21 0.62 14.69 -22.44
CA LEU A 21 0.03 13.88 -23.52
C LEU A 21 -0.43 14.74 -24.70
N LEU A 22 -1.03 15.91 -24.43
CA LEU A 22 -1.45 16.84 -25.47
C LEU A 22 -0.23 17.38 -26.25
N LEU A 23 0.80 17.84 -25.55
CA LEU A 23 2.05 18.30 -26.16
C LEU A 23 2.72 17.19 -26.98
N ALA A 24 2.79 15.97 -26.43
CA ALA A 24 3.35 14.83 -27.15
C ALA A 24 2.55 14.50 -28.42
N SER A 25 1.22 14.56 -28.36
CA SER A 25 0.34 14.32 -29.50
C SER A 25 0.54 15.38 -30.60
N LEU A 26 0.63 16.65 -30.21
CA LEU A 26 0.98 17.75 -31.12
C LEU A 26 2.39 17.57 -31.70
N GLY A 27 3.34 17.13 -30.87
CA GLY A 27 4.71 16.87 -31.30
C GLY A 27 4.80 15.78 -32.36
N VAL A 28 4.08 14.68 -32.15
CA VAL A 28 3.92 13.60 -33.14
C VAL A 28 3.29 14.14 -34.42
N ALA A 29 2.21 14.93 -34.33
CA ALA A 29 1.59 15.55 -35.50
C ALA A 29 2.57 16.45 -36.29
N CYS A 30 3.39 17.27 -35.60
CA CYS A 30 4.44 18.08 -36.22
C CYS A 30 5.50 17.22 -36.93
N LEU A 31 5.87 16.06 -36.35
CA LEU A 31 6.82 15.12 -36.95
C LEU A 31 6.24 14.35 -38.14
N PHE A 32 4.93 14.38 -38.38
CA PHE A 32 4.30 13.83 -39.58
C PHE A 32 4.12 14.86 -40.70
N LEU A 33 4.48 16.14 -40.50
CA LEU A 33 4.42 17.16 -41.55
C LEU A 33 5.37 16.83 -42.72
N PRO A 34 4.97 17.08 -43.99
CA PRO A 34 5.81 16.95 -45.19
C PRO A 34 7.25 17.47 -45.06
N ARG A 35 8.17 16.78 -45.76
CA ARG A 35 9.58 17.19 -45.86
C ARG A 35 9.66 18.61 -46.43
N GLY A 36 10.30 19.52 -45.70
CA GLY A 36 10.50 20.92 -46.10
C GLY A 36 9.62 21.95 -45.38
N MET A 37 8.61 21.53 -44.60
CA MET A 37 7.84 22.49 -43.80
C MET A 37 8.61 23.00 -42.56
N PRO A 38 8.62 24.32 -42.32
CA PRO A 38 9.20 24.88 -41.10
C PRO A 38 8.41 24.39 -39.88
N GLY A 39 9.11 24.08 -38.78
CA GLY A 39 8.48 23.62 -37.53
C GLY A 39 8.33 22.11 -37.37
N ARG A 40 8.65 21.29 -38.39
CA ARG A 40 8.66 19.81 -38.25
C ARG A 40 9.48 19.33 -37.04
N TRP A 41 10.68 19.90 -36.86
CA TRP A 41 11.57 19.55 -35.75
C TRP A 41 11.15 20.14 -34.40
N ALA A 42 10.25 21.13 -34.37
CA ALA A 42 9.64 21.58 -33.11
C ALA A 42 8.85 20.45 -32.43
N GLY A 43 8.42 19.44 -33.20
CA GLY A 43 7.80 18.24 -32.64
C GLY A 43 8.70 17.46 -31.69
N VAL A 44 10.02 17.49 -31.86
CA VAL A 44 10.98 16.90 -30.91
C VAL A 44 10.94 17.64 -29.57
N LEU A 45 10.90 18.99 -29.61
CA LEU A 45 10.81 19.80 -28.40
C LEU A 45 9.49 19.56 -27.65
N LEU A 46 8.40 19.36 -28.38
CA LEU A 46 7.09 19.04 -27.82
C LEU A 46 7.01 17.64 -27.19
N LEU A 47 7.94 16.74 -27.53
CA LEU A 47 8.08 15.43 -26.88
C LEU A 47 8.95 15.46 -25.62
N LEU A 48 9.83 16.46 -25.44
CA LEU A 48 10.70 16.57 -24.26
C LEU A 48 9.95 16.53 -22.92
N PRO A 49 8.76 17.14 -22.75
CA PRO A 49 8.02 17.04 -21.49
C PRO A 49 7.67 15.61 -21.07
N MET A 50 7.60 14.64 -21.99
CA MET A 50 7.43 13.22 -21.65
C MET A 50 8.62 12.67 -20.85
N LEU A 51 9.82 13.17 -21.13
CA LEU A 51 11.04 12.75 -20.45
C LEU A 51 11.20 13.41 -19.07
N LEU A 52 10.53 14.55 -18.85
CA LEU A 52 10.59 15.35 -17.63
C LEU A 52 9.40 15.10 -16.69
N ALA A 53 8.56 14.09 -16.95
CA ALA A 53 7.47 13.74 -16.05
C ALA A 53 8.04 13.30 -14.69
N THR A 54 7.81 14.10 -13.65
CA THR A 54 8.19 13.77 -12.27
C THR A 54 6.95 13.43 -11.45
N HIS A 55 7.01 12.39 -10.62
CA HIS A 55 5.94 12.15 -9.66
C HIS A 55 5.95 13.14 -8.51
N VAL A 56 4.75 13.48 -8.05
CA VAL A 56 4.56 14.22 -6.81
C VAL A 56 4.88 13.28 -5.63
N GLN A 57 6.09 13.41 -5.14
CA GLN A 57 6.51 12.83 -3.86
C GLN A 57 5.68 13.44 -2.72
N PRO A 58 5.41 12.68 -1.65
CA PRO A 58 4.94 13.25 -0.40
C PRO A 58 5.85 14.42 0.03
N ALA A 59 5.24 15.47 0.58
CA ALA A 59 6.02 16.55 1.19
C ALA A 59 6.80 16.01 2.41
N PRO A 60 7.89 16.66 2.82
CA PRO A 60 8.57 16.34 4.07
C PRO A 60 7.59 16.27 5.26
N ASN A 61 7.84 15.36 6.20
CA ASN A 61 6.99 15.05 7.36
C ASN A 61 5.60 14.51 7.04
N ALA A 62 5.29 14.22 5.77
CA ALA A 62 4.05 13.61 5.33
C ALA A 62 4.29 12.18 4.83
N VAL A 63 3.25 11.36 4.93
CA VAL A 63 3.26 9.98 4.44
C VAL A 63 2.03 9.72 3.59
N ARG A 64 2.23 9.04 2.46
CA ARG A 64 1.17 8.50 1.61
C ARG A 64 1.13 6.99 1.79
N VAL A 65 -0.01 6.45 2.23
CA VAL A 65 -0.29 5.02 2.32
C VAL A 65 -1.29 4.66 1.24
N SER A 66 -0.89 3.79 0.31
CA SER A 66 -1.75 3.30 -0.77
C SER A 66 -2.09 1.84 -0.52
N LEU A 67 -3.31 1.58 -0.05
CA LEU A 67 -3.86 0.24 0.10
C LEU A 67 -4.37 -0.22 -1.27
N LEU A 68 -3.71 -1.23 -1.84
CA LEU A 68 -3.98 -1.69 -3.20
C LEU A 68 -5.17 -2.66 -3.24
N ASP A 69 -5.89 -2.66 -4.37
CA ASP A 69 -6.94 -3.65 -4.66
C ASP A 69 -6.28 -4.89 -5.27
N VAL A 70 -5.82 -5.80 -4.42
CA VAL A 70 -5.20 -7.09 -4.79
C VAL A 70 -6.22 -8.25 -4.77
N GLY A 71 -7.51 -7.94 -4.77
CA GLY A 71 -8.56 -8.93 -4.52
C GLY A 71 -8.65 -9.26 -3.03
N GLN A 72 -8.71 -10.55 -2.69
CA GLN A 72 -8.72 -11.00 -1.30
C GLN A 72 -7.27 -11.11 -0.80
N GLY A 73 -6.89 -10.18 0.07
CA GLY A 73 -5.56 -10.10 0.65
C GLY A 73 -5.16 -8.66 0.92
N LEU A 74 -3.97 -8.48 1.48
CA LEU A 74 -3.44 -7.17 1.87
C LEU A 74 -2.17 -6.87 1.09
N ALA A 75 -2.10 -5.70 0.46
CA ALA A 75 -0.86 -5.11 -0.02
C ALA A 75 -0.97 -3.59 0.09
N ALA A 76 -0.01 -2.97 0.76
CA ALA A 76 0.05 -1.53 0.93
C ALA A 76 1.43 -0.99 0.57
N VAL A 77 1.46 0.13 -0.15
CA VAL A 77 2.68 0.87 -0.45
C VAL A 77 2.69 2.17 0.33
N ILE A 78 3.71 2.36 1.16
CA ILE A 78 3.88 3.50 2.03
C ILE A 78 5.06 4.32 1.53
N ARG A 79 4.81 5.59 1.23
CA ARG A 79 5.82 6.51 0.72
C ARG A 79 5.97 7.70 1.64
N THR A 80 7.22 8.06 1.91
CA THR A 80 7.63 9.34 2.48
C THR A 80 8.27 10.19 1.38
N ALA A 81 8.97 11.27 1.73
CA ALA A 81 9.59 12.15 0.73
C ALA A 81 10.65 11.43 -0.12
N ARG A 82 11.36 10.46 0.47
CA ARG A 82 12.47 9.74 -0.17
C ARG A 82 12.40 8.22 -0.04
N HIS A 83 11.66 7.69 0.94
CA HIS A 83 11.65 6.25 1.24
C HIS A 83 10.32 5.60 0.85
N THR A 84 10.40 4.33 0.45
CA THR A 84 9.28 3.44 0.12
C THR A 84 9.32 2.20 0.99
N LEU A 85 8.21 1.92 1.66
CA LEU A 85 7.96 0.64 2.33
C LEU A 85 6.80 -0.08 1.66
N VAL A 86 6.92 -1.39 1.50
CA VAL A 86 5.81 -2.26 1.12
C VAL A 86 5.40 -3.05 2.36
N TYR A 87 4.11 -3.04 2.69
CA TYR A 87 3.52 -3.81 3.78
C TYR A 87 2.55 -4.84 3.19
N ASP A 88 2.89 -6.12 3.35
CA ASP A 88 2.30 -7.27 2.65
C ASP A 88 2.27 -7.15 1.12
N THR A 89 2.02 -8.28 0.47
CA THR A 89 2.21 -8.44 -0.98
C THR A 89 1.03 -9.06 -1.70
N GLY A 90 -0.06 -9.32 -0.98
CA GLY A 90 -1.27 -9.92 -1.51
C GLY A 90 -1.10 -11.40 -1.90
N PRO A 91 -2.15 -12.01 -2.47
CA PRO A 91 -2.20 -13.43 -2.79
C PRO A 91 -1.31 -13.86 -3.95
N ALA A 92 -0.84 -15.10 -3.87
CA ALA A 92 -0.46 -15.91 -5.02
C ALA A 92 -1.58 -16.88 -5.42
N PHE A 93 -1.63 -17.21 -6.71
CA PHE A 93 -2.57 -18.16 -7.31
C PHE A 93 -1.80 -19.19 -8.14
N GLY A 94 -1.41 -20.28 -7.48
CA GLY A 94 -0.55 -21.31 -8.08
C GLY A 94 0.90 -20.84 -8.22
N SER A 95 1.66 -21.48 -9.11
CA SER A 95 3.12 -21.26 -9.25
C SER A 95 3.52 -20.11 -10.16
N HIS A 96 2.59 -19.55 -10.96
CA HIS A 96 2.92 -18.65 -12.07
C HIS A 96 2.21 -17.30 -12.02
N PHE A 97 1.30 -17.08 -11.08
CA PHE A 97 0.55 -15.84 -10.98
C PHE A 97 0.43 -15.40 -9.53
N ASP A 98 0.80 -14.16 -9.26
CA ASP A 98 0.67 -13.53 -7.96
C ASP A 98 0.43 -12.03 -8.12
N THR A 99 -0.01 -11.40 -7.04
CA THR A 99 -0.30 -9.97 -7.04
C THR A 99 0.95 -9.10 -6.88
N GLY A 100 2.09 -9.70 -6.53
CA GLY A 100 3.41 -9.07 -6.61
C GLY A 100 3.73 -8.62 -8.05
N SER A 101 3.70 -9.55 -8.99
CA SER A 101 3.95 -9.31 -10.42
C SER A 101 2.78 -8.61 -11.13
N ALA A 102 1.53 -8.92 -10.75
CA ALA A 102 0.34 -8.41 -11.44
C ALA A 102 -0.16 -7.04 -10.97
N VAL A 103 0.13 -6.65 -9.72
CA VAL A 103 -0.40 -5.42 -9.11
C VAL A 103 0.72 -4.55 -8.55
N LEU A 104 1.54 -5.08 -7.62
CA LEU A 104 2.56 -4.31 -6.93
C LEU A 104 3.64 -3.76 -7.87
N VAL A 105 4.31 -4.63 -8.63
CA VAL A 105 5.39 -4.22 -9.56
C VAL A 105 4.89 -3.20 -10.60
N PRO A 106 3.74 -3.41 -11.28
CA PRO A 106 3.16 -2.39 -12.16
C PRO A 106 2.81 -1.10 -11.43
N TYR A 107 2.29 -1.18 -10.19
CA TYR A 107 2.00 -0.01 -9.38
C TYR A 107 3.27 0.77 -9.05
N LEU A 108 4.32 0.13 -8.54
CA LEU A 108 5.60 0.76 -8.21
C LEU A 108 6.20 1.47 -9.43
N ARG A 109 6.22 0.79 -10.59
CA ARG A 109 6.64 1.36 -11.88
C ARG A 109 5.80 2.57 -12.29
N SER A 110 4.47 2.47 -12.18
CA SER A 110 3.55 3.58 -12.50
C SER A 110 3.72 4.79 -11.59
N GLN A 111 4.33 4.60 -10.42
CA GLN A 111 4.62 5.59 -9.41
C GLN A 111 6.09 6.07 -9.46
N GLY A 112 6.85 5.64 -10.48
CA GLY A 112 8.26 5.97 -10.70
C GLY A 112 9.14 5.57 -9.53
N ILE A 113 8.75 4.53 -8.80
CA ILE A 113 9.52 3.97 -7.70
C ILE A 113 10.55 3.04 -8.31
N THR A 114 11.81 3.31 -8.02
CA THR A 114 12.95 2.54 -8.52
C THR A 114 13.55 1.62 -7.46
N HIS A 115 13.12 1.76 -6.21
CA HIS A 115 13.72 1.07 -5.06
C HIS A 115 12.70 0.92 -3.91
N VAL A 116 12.87 -0.14 -3.11
CA VAL A 116 12.06 -0.42 -1.93
C VAL A 116 13.00 -0.50 -0.72
N ASP A 117 12.95 0.49 0.16
CA ASP A 117 13.79 0.54 1.36
C ASP A 117 13.44 -0.57 2.35
N ARG A 118 12.16 -0.92 2.47
CA ARG A 118 11.74 -1.98 3.39
C ARG A 118 10.53 -2.75 2.90
N LEU A 119 10.60 -4.06 3.03
CA LEU A 119 9.44 -4.95 2.95
C LEU A 119 9.06 -5.39 4.37
N VAL A 120 7.80 -5.20 4.75
CA VAL A 120 7.23 -5.76 5.97
C VAL A 120 6.17 -6.77 5.56
N ILE A 121 6.33 -8.03 5.98
CA ILE A 121 5.29 -9.06 5.84
C ILE A 121 4.71 -9.32 7.21
N SER A 122 3.41 -9.08 7.37
CA SER A 122 2.70 -9.26 8.62
C SER A 122 2.80 -10.70 9.10
N HIS A 123 2.44 -11.68 8.26
CA HIS A 123 2.49 -13.10 8.55
C HIS A 123 2.54 -13.95 7.27
N GLY A 124 2.67 -15.27 7.45
CA GLY A 124 2.97 -16.22 6.37
C GLY A 124 1.79 -16.68 5.53
N ASP A 125 0.56 -16.20 5.76
CA ASP A 125 -0.59 -16.65 4.97
C ASP A 125 -0.51 -16.11 3.54
N ASN A 126 -1.01 -16.92 2.61
CA ASN A 126 -0.82 -16.69 1.18
C ASN A 126 -1.33 -15.33 0.72
N ASP A 127 -2.44 -14.83 1.26
CA ASP A 127 -3.04 -13.54 0.91
C ASP A 127 -2.29 -12.31 1.48
N HIS A 128 -1.16 -12.56 2.15
CA HIS A 128 -0.21 -11.56 2.64
C HIS A 128 1.18 -11.76 2.02
N ILE A 129 1.78 -12.95 2.13
CA ILE A 129 3.14 -13.21 1.65
C ILE A 129 3.22 -13.60 0.16
N GLY A 130 2.10 -13.96 -0.46
CA GLY A 130 2.08 -14.65 -1.76
C GLY A 130 2.80 -13.91 -2.88
N GLY A 131 2.73 -12.58 -2.92
CA GLY A 131 3.43 -11.75 -3.90
C GLY A 131 4.92 -11.49 -3.61
N ALA A 132 5.45 -11.92 -2.47
CA ALA A 132 6.77 -11.50 -1.99
C ALA A 132 7.92 -11.94 -2.91
N ARG A 133 7.88 -13.17 -3.43
CA ARG A 133 8.90 -13.68 -4.35
C ARG A 133 9.02 -12.81 -5.61
N SER A 134 7.89 -12.53 -6.24
CA SER A 134 7.84 -11.71 -7.46
C SER A 134 8.20 -10.25 -7.21
N LEU A 135 7.81 -9.71 -6.04
CA LEU A 135 8.24 -8.38 -5.63
C LEU A 135 9.76 -8.32 -5.45
N LEU A 136 10.35 -9.20 -4.64
CA LEU A 136 11.78 -9.20 -4.34
C LEU A 136 12.66 -9.49 -5.57
N ALA A 137 12.16 -10.27 -6.52
CA ALA A 137 12.85 -10.49 -7.79
C ALA A 137 12.91 -9.22 -8.67
N ALA A 138 11.89 -8.36 -8.61
CA ALA A 138 11.82 -7.12 -9.39
C ALA A 138 12.36 -5.89 -8.64
N TYR A 139 12.25 -5.89 -7.32
CA TYR A 139 12.66 -4.85 -6.38
C TYR A 139 13.26 -5.53 -5.15
N PRO A 140 14.56 -5.86 -5.17
CA PRO A 140 15.27 -6.31 -3.97
C PRO A 140 15.14 -5.22 -2.90
N ALA A 141 14.51 -5.57 -1.78
CA ALA A 141 14.35 -4.64 -0.68
C ALA A 141 15.63 -4.58 0.16
N ASP A 142 16.01 -3.39 0.65
CA ASP A 142 17.22 -3.27 1.50
C ASP A 142 17.06 -4.01 2.83
N GLU A 143 15.84 -4.05 3.35
CA GLU A 143 15.52 -4.76 4.58
C GLU A 143 14.16 -5.47 4.48
N VAL A 144 14.10 -6.70 4.97
CA VAL A 144 12.85 -7.46 5.10
C VAL A 144 12.57 -7.71 6.58
N LEU A 145 11.42 -7.23 7.06
CA LEU A 145 10.89 -7.54 8.39
C LEU A 145 9.69 -8.47 8.26
N SER A 146 9.64 -9.52 9.06
CA SER A 146 8.56 -10.50 8.98
C SER A 146 8.34 -11.24 10.30
N SER A 147 7.13 -11.73 10.54
CA SER A 147 6.90 -12.70 11.63
C SER A 147 7.32 -14.13 11.23
N VAL A 148 7.59 -14.34 9.93
CA VAL A 148 8.11 -15.60 9.35
C VAL A 148 9.43 -15.35 8.60
N PRO A 149 10.51 -14.92 9.29
CA PRO A 149 11.76 -14.51 8.63
C PRO A 149 12.47 -15.64 7.85
N PHE A 150 12.10 -16.90 8.08
CA PHE A 150 12.66 -18.06 7.37
C PHE A 150 11.92 -18.39 6.06
N ALA A 151 10.88 -17.63 5.68
CA ALA A 151 10.04 -17.92 4.51
C ALA A 151 10.59 -17.38 3.17
N TYR A 152 11.76 -16.72 3.17
CA TYR A 152 12.32 -16.04 2.01
C TYR A 152 13.56 -16.76 1.49
N ASP A 153 13.39 -17.54 0.42
CA ASP A 153 14.50 -18.25 -0.21
C ASP A 153 15.54 -17.25 -0.74
N GLY A 154 16.77 -17.29 -0.20
CA GLY A 154 17.89 -16.48 -0.67
C GLY A 154 17.85 -15.00 -0.31
N HIS A 155 16.94 -14.58 0.59
CA HIS A 155 16.88 -13.22 1.12
C HIS A 155 16.98 -13.22 2.64
N GLU A 156 17.87 -12.39 3.19
CA GLU A 156 17.94 -12.19 4.62
C GLU A 156 16.71 -11.41 5.10
N ALA A 157 16.01 -11.96 6.10
CA ALA A 157 14.89 -11.30 6.74
C ALA A 157 15.04 -11.35 8.26
N SER A 158 14.65 -10.26 8.91
CA SER A 158 14.67 -10.13 10.36
C SER A 158 13.27 -10.30 10.94
N ALA A 159 13.19 -10.85 12.15
CA ALA A 159 11.93 -10.93 12.87
C ALA A 159 11.40 -9.53 13.18
N CYS A 160 10.14 -9.25 12.84
CA CYS A 160 9.47 -8.04 13.32
C CYS A 160 9.22 -8.18 14.83
N GLN A 161 9.63 -7.18 15.61
CA GLN A 161 9.49 -7.21 17.07
C GLN A 161 8.91 -5.90 17.60
N ARG A 162 8.03 -6.03 18.59
CA ARG A 162 7.47 -4.93 19.37
C ARG A 162 8.60 -4.03 19.89
N GLY A 163 8.43 -2.72 19.73
CA GLY A 163 9.40 -1.72 20.14
C GLY A 163 10.44 -1.36 19.07
N MET A 164 10.57 -2.13 17.98
CA MET A 164 11.36 -1.69 16.83
C MET A 164 10.74 -0.41 16.26
N GLN A 165 11.57 0.61 16.11
CA GLN A 165 11.14 1.92 15.63
C GLN A 165 12.19 2.55 14.73
N TRP A 166 11.71 3.34 13.77
CA TRP A 166 12.57 4.13 12.90
C TRP A 166 11.83 5.39 12.43
N SER A 167 12.59 6.36 11.94
CA SER A 167 12.01 7.55 11.34
C SER A 167 12.59 7.79 9.96
N TRP A 168 11.71 8.11 9.03
CA TRP A 168 12.05 8.51 7.67
C TRP A 168 11.36 9.82 7.34
N ASP A 169 12.17 10.80 6.92
CA ASP A 169 11.70 12.11 6.46
C ASP A 169 10.70 12.78 7.42
N GLY A 170 10.89 12.60 8.73
CA GLY A 170 10.05 13.15 9.79
C GLY A 170 8.76 12.39 10.10
N VAL A 171 8.59 11.20 9.52
CA VAL A 171 7.51 10.25 9.82
C VAL A 171 8.06 9.17 10.75
N MET A 172 7.34 8.85 11.82
CA MET A 172 7.72 7.81 12.78
C MET A 172 6.99 6.50 12.47
N PHE A 173 7.73 5.41 12.49
CA PHE A 173 7.24 4.06 12.29
C PHE A 173 7.57 3.22 13.52
N THR A 174 6.60 2.48 14.04
CA THR A 174 6.77 1.64 15.24
C THR A 174 6.10 0.30 15.02
N LEU A 175 6.87 -0.78 15.15
CA LEU A 175 6.30 -2.12 15.28
C LEU A 175 5.75 -2.28 16.69
N MET A 176 4.44 -2.51 16.77
CA MET A 176 3.68 -2.60 18.01
C MET A 176 3.54 -4.06 18.47
N HIS A 177 3.67 -5.02 17.55
CA HIS A 177 3.45 -6.44 17.78
C HIS A 177 4.08 -7.22 16.59
N PRO A 178 4.51 -8.49 16.76
CA PRO A 178 4.53 -9.32 17.97
C PRO A 178 5.76 -9.07 18.84
N GLN A 179 5.79 -9.62 20.05
CA GLN A 179 7.02 -9.78 20.83
C GLN A 179 7.45 -11.25 20.84
N ALA A 180 8.76 -11.46 20.75
CA ALA A 180 9.32 -12.80 20.86
C ALA A 180 9.04 -13.40 22.24
N GLY A 181 8.47 -14.61 22.26
CA GLY A 181 8.14 -15.32 23.51
C GLY A 181 6.68 -15.22 23.95
N ASP A 182 5.86 -14.37 23.31
CA ASP A 182 4.44 -14.18 23.68
C ASP A 182 3.54 -15.35 23.24
N GLY A 183 4.09 -16.36 22.57
CA GLY A 183 3.36 -17.57 22.16
C GLY A 183 2.41 -17.40 20.97
N HIS A 184 2.40 -16.21 20.36
CA HIS A 184 1.61 -15.92 19.16
C HIS A 184 2.12 -16.69 17.92
N SER A 185 1.19 -17.09 17.05
CA SER A 185 1.49 -17.79 15.79
C SER A 185 0.44 -17.45 14.72
N GLY A 186 0.78 -17.67 13.44
CA GLY A 186 -0.10 -17.37 12.31
C GLY A 186 -0.59 -15.92 12.33
N ASN A 187 -1.88 -15.73 12.15
CA ASN A 187 -2.59 -14.45 12.20
C ASN A 187 -2.25 -13.60 13.42
N ASP A 188 -2.30 -14.20 14.61
CA ASP A 188 -2.01 -13.51 15.87
C ASP A 188 -0.52 -13.21 16.04
N ALA A 189 0.38 -13.63 15.15
CA ALA A 189 1.78 -13.18 15.11
C ALA A 189 2.01 -12.03 14.10
N SER A 190 0.95 -11.45 13.53
CA SER A 190 1.05 -10.39 12.51
C SER A 190 1.91 -9.21 12.95
N CYS A 191 2.85 -8.75 12.12
CA CYS A 191 3.61 -7.53 12.37
C CYS A 191 2.70 -6.30 12.36
N VAL A 192 2.30 -5.77 13.51
CA VAL A 192 1.43 -4.58 13.59
C VAL A 192 2.31 -3.34 13.50
N LEU A 193 2.07 -2.49 12.49
CA LEU A 193 2.86 -1.30 12.22
C LEU A 193 2.03 -0.04 12.45
N ARG A 194 2.49 0.82 13.36
CA ARG A 194 1.96 2.18 13.57
C ARG A 194 2.81 3.19 12.81
N ILE A 195 2.16 4.07 12.06
CA ILE A 195 2.77 5.18 11.33
C ILE A 195 2.23 6.49 11.90
N SER A 196 3.10 7.39 12.32
CA SER A 196 2.72 8.65 12.97
C SER A 196 3.40 9.84 12.31
N VAL A 197 2.64 10.92 12.12
CA VAL A 197 3.16 12.23 11.69
C VAL A 197 3.01 13.25 12.82
N ALA A 198 3.80 14.33 12.77
CA ALA A 198 3.69 15.42 13.72
C ALA A 198 2.25 16.00 13.75
N GLY A 199 1.78 16.41 14.92
CA GLY A 199 0.41 16.92 15.08
C GLY A 199 -0.67 15.86 15.31
N GLY A 200 -0.31 14.58 15.38
CA GLY A 200 -1.13 13.55 16.05
C GLY A 200 -1.92 12.61 15.14
N LEU A 201 -1.89 12.79 13.81
CA LEU A 201 -2.46 11.79 12.90
C LEU A 201 -1.61 10.52 12.91
N ARG A 202 -2.29 9.38 13.01
CA ARG A 202 -1.68 8.04 13.05
C ARG A 202 -2.47 7.07 12.19
N LEU A 203 -1.76 6.12 11.58
CA LEU A 203 -2.32 5.00 10.87
C LEU A 203 -1.81 3.69 11.47
N LEU A 204 -2.71 2.72 11.67
CA LEU A 204 -2.38 1.40 12.19
C LEU A 204 -2.63 0.32 11.12
N LEU A 205 -1.57 -0.39 10.74
CA LEU A 205 -1.60 -1.58 9.90
C LEU A 205 -1.55 -2.79 10.82
N THR A 206 -2.58 -3.64 10.79
CA THR A 206 -2.77 -4.69 11.80
C THR A 206 -2.50 -6.11 11.29
N GLY A 207 -2.33 -6.28 9.98
CA GLY A 207 -2.36 -7.60 9.36
C GLY A 207 -3.65 -8.33 9.75
N ASP A 208 -3.50 -9.57 10.19
CA ASP A 208 -4.62 -10.45 10.50
C ASP A 208 -4.76 -10.78 11.98
N ILE A 209 -4.21 -9.94 12.88
CA ILE A 209 -4.39 -10.17 14.33
C ILE A 209 -5.87 -10.44 14.66
N GLU A 210 -6.08 -11.46 15.47
CA GLU A 210 -7.39 -11.83 15.97
C GLU A 210 -7.55 -11.28 17.39
N ARG A 211 -8.60 -11.71 18.09
CA ARG A 211 -8.86 -11.27 19.47
C ARG A 211 -7.68 -11.43 20.42
N ALA A 212 -6.79 -12.40 20.22
CA ALA A 212 -5.64 -12.59 21.11
C ALA A 212 -4.59 -11.50 20.88
N GLY A 213 -4.20 -11.24 19.62
CA GLY A 213 -3.29 -10.12 19.30
C GLY A 213 -3.90 -8.76 19.63
N GLU A 214 -5.22 -8.58 19.45
CA GLU A 214 -5.91 -7.37 19.91
C GLU A 214 -5.84 -7.19 21.42
N HIS A 215 -5.97 -8.28 22.18
CA HIS A 215 -5.88 -8.25 23.63
C HIS A 215 -4.46 -7.87 24.08
N ASP A 216 -3.43 -8.44 23.46
CA ASP A 216 -2.03 -8.06 23.71
C ASP A 216 -1.82 -6.56 23.49
N LEU A 217 -2.23 -6.05 22.32
CA LEU A 217 -2.15 -4.61 22.04
C LEU A 217 -2.89 -3.76 23.09
N LEU A 218 -4.08 -4.17 23.52
CA LEU A 218 -4.85 -3.46 24.54
C LEU A 218 -4.14 -3.45 25.91
N VAL A 219 -3.57 -4.59 26.33
CA VAL A 219 -2.85 -4.72 27.60
C VAL A 219 -1.62 -3.82 27.62
N HIS A 220 -0.89 -3.75 26.50
CA HIS A 220 0.39 -3.04 26.43
C HIS A 220 0.27 -1.55 26.14
N TYR A 221 -0.75 -1.13 25.39
CA TYR A 221 -0.84 0.25 24.90
C TYR A 221 -2.09 1.01 25.36
N GLY A 222 -3.19 0.32 25.67
CA GLY A 222 -4.46 0.98 26.04
C GLY A 222 -4.84 2.11 25.09
N ASP A 223 -4.96 3.33 25.62
CA ASP A 223 -5.33 4.54 24.86
C ASP A 223 -4.26 5.00 23.85
N GLU A 224 -3.01 4.51 23.96
CA GLU A 224 -1.96 4.80 22.97
C GLU A 224 -2.20 4.15 21.60
N LEU A 225 -3.17 3.22 21.52
CA LEU A 225 -3.63 2.62 20.25
C LEU A 225 -4.38 3.62 19.37
N LYS A 226 -4.83 4.75 19.92
CA LYS A 226 -5.61 5.74 19.20
C LYS A 226 -4.96 6.10 17.86
N SER A 227 -5.67 5.83 16.77
CA SER A 227 -5.20 6.01 15.39
C SER A 227 -6.33 6.52 14.50
N SER A 228 -6.11 7.65 13.83
CA SER A 228 -7.10 8.25 12.91
C SER A 228 -7.49 7.34 11.74
N VAL A 229 -6.59 6.45 11.34
CA VAL A 229 -6.81 5.48 10.26
C VAL A 229 -6.43 4.09 10.74
N LEU A 230 -7.31 3.11 10.50
CA LEU A 230 -7.07 1.71 10.80
C LEU A 230 -7.24 0.89 9.52
N VAL A 231 -6.26 0.07 9.18
CA VAL A 231 -6.51 -1.06 8.29
C VAL A 231 -7.10 -2.18 9.13
N VAL A 232 -8.33 -2.57 8.78
CA VAL A 232 -9.18 -3.48 9.57
C VAL A 232 -8.51 -4.85 9.67
N PRO A 233 -8.33 -5.38 10.90
CA PRO A 233 -7.67 -6.67 11.07
C PRO A 233 -8.42 -7.81 10.39
N HIS A 234 -7.67 -8.74 9.81
CA HIS A 234 -8.19 -10.01 9.27
C HIS A 234 -9.33 -9.80 8.28
N HIS A 235 -9.15 -8.80 7.40
CA HIS A 235 -10.10 -8.42 6.34
C HIS A 235 -11.54 -8.14 6.82
N GLY A 236 -11.75 -7.92 8.13
CA GLY A 236 -13.07 -7.82 8.74
C GLY A 236 -13.74 -9.17 9.07
N SER A 237 -12.96 -10.16 9.48
CA SER A 237 -13.41 -11.45 10.03
C SER A 237 -14.17 -11.30 11.36
N ARG A 238 -14.96 -12.31 11.74
CA ARG A 238 -15.60 -12.39 13.07
C ARG A 238 -14.62 -12.71 14.19
N THR A 239 -13.43 -13.19 13.85
CA THR A 239 -12.38 -13.53 14.81
C THR A 239 -11.63 -12.30 15.33
N SER A 240 -11.80 -11.15 14.67
CA SER A 240 -11.15 -9.88 15.00
C SER A 240 -12.15 -8.72 15.14
N SER A 241 -11.60 -7.52 15.22
CA SER A 241 -12.21 -6.23 15.44
C SER A 241 -13.07 -6.19 16.69
N SER A 242 -12.59 -6.67 17.86
CA SER A 242 -13.37 -6.65 19.11
C SER A 242 -13.84 -5.23 19.48
N ALA A 243 -14.97 -5.12 20.19
CA ALA A 243 -15.51 -3.80 20.55
C ALA A 243 -14.52 -2.97 21.40
N ARG A 244 -13.78 -3.62 22.29
CA ARG A 244 -12.73 -2.96 23.09
C ARG A 244 -11.57 -2.47 22.23
N PHE A 245 -11.12 -3.27 21.26
CA PHE A 245 -10.07 -2.87 20.33
C PHE A 245 -10.51 -1.68 19.46
N ILE A 246 -11.70 -1.75 18.86
CA ILE A 246 -12.25 -0.65 18.06
C ILE A 246 -12.36 0.63 18.89
N ALA A 247 -12.86 0.54 20.13
CA ALA A 247 -13.00 1.69 21.01
C ALA A 247 -11.65 2.30 21.42
N ALA A 248 -10.62 1.50 21.66
CA ALA A 248 -9.28 1.98 22.00
C ALA A 248 -8.56 2.62 20.81
N VAL A 249 -8.66 2.01 19.61
CA VAL A 249 -8.10 2.58 18.38
C VAL A 249 -8.86 3.83 17.96
N ASN A 250 -10.19 3.84 18.15
CA ASN A 250 -11.12 4.91 17.81
C ASN A 250 -10.86 5.57 16.43
N PRO A 251 -10.92 4.79 15.32
CA PRO A 251 -10.54 5.32 14.01
C PRO A 251 -11.64 6.16 13.37
N ASP A 252 -11.26 7.30 12.79
CA ASP A 252 -12.15 8.07 11.90
C ASP A 252 -12.39 7.31 10.59
N LEU A 253 -11.36 6.61 10.10
CA LEU A 253 -11.37 5.86 8.85
C LEU A 253 -10.95 4.40 9.08
N ALA A 254 -11.82 3.46 8.70
CA ALA A 254 -11.54 2.04 8.71
C ALA A 254 -11.42 1.53 7.26
N LEU A 255 -10.24 1.07 6.89
CA LEU A 255 -9.91 0.58 5.55
C LEU A 255 -9.94 -0.94 5.54
N VAL A 256 -10.76 -1.53 4.68
CA VAL A 256 -10.92 -2.97 4.56
C VAL A 256 -10.24 -3.47 3.27
N PRO A 257 -9.11 -4.19 3.38
CA PRO A 257 -8.53 -4.88 2.25
C PRO A 257 -9.32 -6.18 2.02
N ALA A 258 -10.31 -6.16 1.14
CA ALA A 258 -11.11 -7.34 0.85
C ALA A 258 -11.58 -7.35 -0.61
N GLY A 259 -11.54 -8.53 -1.22
CA GLY A 259 -11.87 -8.69 -2.63
C GLY A 259 -13.37 -8.61 -2.87
N HIS A 260 -13.79 -8.06 -4.01
CA HIS A 260 -15.18 -8.08 -4.41
C HIS A 260 -15.68 -9.54 -4.53
N ARG A 261 -16.78 -9.87 -3.83
CA ARG A 261 -17.37 -11.22 -3.81
C ARG A 261 -16.35 -12.33 -3.45
N ASN A 262 -15.42 -12.04 -2.54
CA ASN A 262 -14.46 -13.04 -2.07
C ASN A 262 -15.16 -14.26 -1.44
N ARG A 263 -14.50 -15.43 -1.51
CA ARG A 263 -15.03 -16.72 -1.04
C ARG A 263 -15.32 -16.77 0.46
N TYR A 264 -14.64 -15.95 1.25
CA TYR A 264 -14.80 -15.90 2.71
C TYR A 264 -16.04 -15.10 3.14
N ARG A 265 -16.60 -14.30 2.22
CA ARG A 265 -17.68 -13.34 2.46
C ARG A 265 -17.26 -12.30 3.52
N PHE A 266 -16.04 -11.80 3.36
CA PHE A 266 -15.51 -10.64 4.10
C PHE A 266 -15.79 -9.33 3.34
N PRO A 267 -15.83 -8.18 4.04
CA PRO A 267 -15.94 -8.08 5.50
C PRO A 267 -17.30 -8.57 6.01
N ARG A 268 -17.38 -8.96 7.28
CA ARG A 268 -18.64 -9.41 7.89
C ARG A 268 -19.54 -8.21 8.21
N PRO A 269 -20.85 -8.25 7.89
CA PRO A 269 -21.77 -7.14 8.17
C PRO A 269 -21.76 -6.67 9.63
N GLU A 270 -21.72 -7.60 10.58
CA GLU A 270 -21.66 -7.29 12.02
C GLU A 270 -20.35 -6.62 12.46
N VAL A 271 -19.23 -6.90 11.78
CA VAL A 271 -17.94 -6.22 12.03
C VAL A 271 -18.04 -4.78 11.51
N MET A 272 -18.59 -4.60 10.32
CA MET A 272 -18.79 -3.27 9.73
C MET A 272 -19.81 -2.43 10.52
N ALA A 273 -20.83 -3.06 11.10
CA ALA A 273 -21.77 -2.40 12.01
C ALA A 273 -21.04 -1.83 13.24
N ARG A 274 -20.17 -2.61 13.89
CA ARG A 274 -19.38 -2.15 15.03
C ARG A 274 -18.51 -0.93 14.71
N TYR A 275 -17.84 -0.90 13.55
CA TYR A 275 -17.08 0.27 13.12
C TYR A 275 -17.98 1.50 12.90
N LYS A 276 -19.15 1.32 12.26
CA LYS A 276 -20.10 2.42 12.03
C LYS A 276 -20.71 2.94 13.34
N GLU A 277 -21.04 2.06 14.27
CA GLU A 277 -21.54 2.39 15.62
C GLU A 277 -20.49 3.16 16.43
N ASN A 278 -19.20 2.86 16.22
CA ASN A 278 -18.09 3.63 16.77
C ASN A 278 -17.82 4.96 16.00
N GLY A 279 -18.62 5.28 14.98
CA GLY A 279 -18.51 6.52 14.20
C GLY A 279 -17.49 6.49 13.06
N SER A 280 -16.90 5.34 12.74
CA SER A 280 -15.90 5.23 11.68
C SER A 280 -16.52 5.26 10.28
N HIS A 281 -15.86 5.95 9.35
CA HIS A 281 -16.13 5.81 7.92
C HIS A 281 -15.41 4.58 7.37
N VAL A 282 -16.17 3.64 6.80
CA VAL A 282 -15.64 2.37 6.28
C VAL A 282 -15.45 2.45 4.77
N LEU A 283 -14.25 2.10 4.29
CA LEU A 283 -13.94 2.00 2.86
C LEU A 283 -13.37 0.61 2.54
N GLU A 284 -13.83 0.00 1.44
CA GLU A 284 -13.43 -1.35 1.02
C GLU A 284 -12.72 -1.30 -0.33
N THR A 285 -11.52 -1.89 -0.44
CA THR A 285 -10.76 -1.91 -1.71
C THR A 285 -11.54 -2.58 -2.83
N GLY A 286 -12.25 -3.68 -2.54
CA GLY A 286 -13.11 -4.37 -3.50
C GLY A 286 -14.25 -3.53 -4.08
N LYS A 287 -14.64 -2.43 -3.41
CA LYS A 287 -15.67 -1.48 -3.89
C LYS A 287 -15.06 -0.26 -4.55
N THR A 288 -14.02 0.33 -3.94
CA THR A 288 -13.46 1.61 -4.35
C THR A 288 -12.22 1.52 -5.24
N GLY A 289 -11.70 0.30 -5.46
CA GLY A 289 -10.34 0.10 -5.96
C GLY A 289 -9.30 0.49 -4.91
N ALA A 290 -8.07 0.72 -5.35
CA ALA A 290 -7.01 1.20 -4.47
C ALA A 290 -7.43 2.48 -3.71
N ILE A 291 -7.08 2.54 -2.43
CA ILE A 291 -7.37 3.65 -1.53
C ILE A 291 -6.05 4.29 -1.14
N SER A 292 -5.88 5.57 -1.44
CA SER A 292 -4.70 6.34 -1.06
C SER A 292 -5.06 7.29 0.07
N VAL A 293 -4.30 7.24 1.16
CA VAL A 293 -4.43 8.07 2.34
C VAL A 293 -3.16 8.89 2.52
N ILE A 294 -3.27 10.20 2.67
CA ILE A 294 -2.13 11.07 2.98
C ILE A 294 -2.31 11.64 4.38
N LEU A 295 -1.34 11.36 5.26
CA LEU A 295 -1.22 12.02 6.55
C LEU A 295 -0.23 13.17 6.40
N ARG A 296 -0.70 14.40 6.68
CA ARG A 296 0.15 15.59 6.71
C ARG A 296 0.39 16.03 8.15
N PRO A 297 1.55 16.64 8.43
CA PRO A 297 1.82 17.16 9.76
C PRO A 297 0.79 18.26 10.11
N HIS A 298 0.29 18.24 11.33
CA HIS A 298 -0.69 19.21 11.87
C HIS A 298 -2.04 19.29 11.14
N ALA A 299 -2.32 18.39 10.19
CA ALA A 299 -3.65 18.29 9.60
C ALA A 299 -4.64 17.68 10.61
N LEU A 300 -5.88 18.18 10.60
CA LEU A 300 -6.92 17.65 11.48
C LEU A 300 -7.46 16.29 11.03
N ARG A 301 -7.38 15.98 9.73
CA ARG A 301 -7.92 14.77 9.13
C ARG A 301 -7.01 14.26 8.00
N PRO A 302 -6.99 12.94 7.73
CA PRO A 302 -6.33 12.38 6.57
C PRO A 302 -6.99 12.83 5.26
N GLU A 303 -6.19 13.04 4.21
CA GLU A 303 -6.69 13.17 2.83
C GLU A 303 -6.91 11.78 2.24
N VAL A 304 -8.03 11.54 1.57
CA VAL A 304 -8.39 10.21 1.03
C VAL A 304 -8.76 10.30 -0.45
N ASN A 305 -8.16 9.43 -1.26
CA ASN A 305 -8.49 9.25 -2.67
C ASN A 305 -8.89 7.78 -2.93
N ARG A 306 -9.93 7.60 -3.75
CA ARG A 306 -10.51 6.31 -4.13
C ARG A 306 -10.40 6.12 -5.63
N PHE A 307 -9.59 5.15 -6.07
CA PHE A 307 -9.21 5.00 -7.47
C PHE A 307 -10.41 4.91 -8.43
N ARG A 308 -11.42 4.10 -8.13
CA ARG A 308 -12.60 3.92 -9.01
C ARG A 308 -13.48 5.16 -9.12
N GLN A 309 -13.41 6.07 -8.15
CA GLN A 309 -14.15 7.33 -8.20
C GLN A 309 -13.38 8.43 -8.94
N SER A 310 -12.06 8.47 -8.80
CA SER A 310 -11.22 9.38 -9.57
C SER A 310 -11.11 8.97 -11.05
N TRP A 311 -11.26 7.67 -11.34
CA TRP A 311 -11.19 7.10 -12.68
C TRP A 311 -12.42 6.23 -12.98
N PRO A 312 -13.62 6.84 -13.09
CA PRO A 312 -14.83 6.12 -13.41
C PRO A 312 -14.68 5.52 -14.82
N ARG A 313 -15.10 4.27 -14.98
CA ARG A 313 -15.17 3.64 -16.31
C ARG A 313 -16.63 3.37 -16.63
N LEU A 314 -17.02 3.59 -17.88
CA LEU A 314 -18.41 3.44 -18.34
C LEU A 314 -19.01 2.04 -18.08
N TRP A 315 -18.17 1.01 -18.04
CA TRP A 315 -18.58 -0.37 -17.75
C TRP A 315 -18.56 -0.73 -16.25
N ARG A 316 -18.20 0.20 -15.38
CA ARG A 316 -18.32 0.05 -13.92
C ARG A 316 -19.60 0.77 -13.51
N ARG A 317 -20.62 0.01 -13.12
CA ARG A 317 -21.84 0.60 -12.55
C ARG A 317 -21.46 1.39 -11.28
N PRO A 318 -22.01 2.60 -11.06
CA PRO A 318 -21.96 3.20 -9.74
C PRO A 318 -22.67 2.24 -8.77
N GLU A 319 -21.98 1.87 -7.69
CA GLU A 319 -22.61 1.22 -6.53
C GLU A 319 -23.36 2.25 -5.69
#